data_AF-A0A136N6J5-F1
#
_entry.id   AF-A0A136N6J5-F1
#
_cell.length_a   1.000
_cell.length_b   1.000
_cell.length_c   1.000
_cell.angle_alpha   90.00
_cell.angle_beta   90.00
_cell.angle_gamma   90.00
#
_symmetry.space_group_name_H-M   'P 1'
#
loop_
_entity.id
_entity.type
_entity.pdbx_description
1 polymer ?
#
loop_
_entity_poly.entity_id
_entity_poly.type
_entity_poly.pdbx_seq_one_letter_code
_entity_poly.pdbx_strand_id
1 'polypeptide(L)'
;MNFFLLLFALFILNNISKSQNIKEIVQINHNATWYEGKILKFENGSFYVSYYVWSHSWNEWGNKDKLKGFITNFYLQNLKEEIRLKLSME
;
A
#
# COMPACT_ATOMS: atom_id res chain seq x y z
N MET A 1 38.22 4.64 6.75
CA MET A 1 36.80 4.72 6.34
C MET A 1 36.08 5.65 7.31
N ASN A 2 35.50 6.74 6.82
CA ASN A 2 35.03 7.83 7.66
C ASN A 2 33.73 7.43 8.40
N PHE A 3 33.64 7.64 9.71
CA PHE A 3 32.45 7.26 10.50
C PHE A 3 31.15 7.90 9.97
N PHE A 4 31.25 9.14 9.48
CA PHE A 4 30.16 9.85 8.79
C PHE A 4 29.66 9.13 7.53
N LEU A 5 30.56 8.51 6.75
CA LEU A 5 30.18 7.74 5.56
C LEU A 5 29.44 6.45 5.95
N LEU A 6 29.77 5.86 7.10
CA LEU A 6 29.09 4.67 7.62
C LEU A 6 27.66 5.00 8.08
N LEU A 7 27.50 6.09 8.82
CA LEU A 7 26.18 6.58 9.25
C LEU A 7 25.30 6.97 8.07
N PHE A 8 25.87 7.63 7.06
CA PHE A 8 25.15 7.98 5.84
C PHE A 8 24.76 6.75 5.03
N ALA A 9 25.64 5.75 4.90
CA ALA A 9 25.32 4.48 4.24
C ALA A 9 24.20 3.72 4.97
N LEU A 10 24.22 3.65 6.30
CA LEU A 10 23.14 3.04 7.10
C LEU A 10 21.81 3.78 6.93
N PHE A 11 21.86 5.11 6.83
CA PHE A 11 20.68 5.91 6.54
C PHE A 11 20.10 5.62 5.15
N ILE A 12 20.94 5.54 4.11
CA ILE A 12 20.47 5.19 2.76
C ILE A 12 19.90 3.77 2.72
N LEU A 13 20.56 2.79 3.34
CA LEU A 13 20.12 1.39 3.40
C LEU A 13 18.75 1.23 4.08
N ASN A 14 18.46 2.02 5.12
CA ASN A 14 17.15 2.01 5.81
C ASN A 14 16.01 2.60 4.97
N ASN A 15 16.33 3.36 3.92
CA ASN A 15 15.34 4.01 3.04
C ASN A 15 15.24 3.34 1.67
N ILE A 16 15.93 2.21 1.44
CA ILE A 16 15.67 1.36 0.27
C ILE A 16 14.35 0.63 0.53
N SER A 17 13.26 1.35 0.32
CA SER A 17 11.91 0.83 0.49
C SER A 17 11.72 -0.39 -0.41
N LYS A 18 11.24 -1.45 0.23
CA LYS A 18 10.70 -2.67 -0.37
C LYS A 18 9.97 -2.33 -1.66
N SER A 19 10.48 -2.83 -2.78
CA SER A 19 9.74 -2.85 -4.05
C SER A 19 8.40 -3.52 -3.80
N GLN A 20 7.34 -2.72 -3.83
CA GLN A 20 5.97 -3.16 -3.69
C GLN A 20 5.65 -4.04 -4.90
N ASN A 21 5.85 -5.35 -4.76
CA ASN A 21 5.42 -6.33 -5.74
C ASN A 21 3.89 -6.50 -5.64
N ILE A 22 3.12 -5.42 -5.86
CA ILE A 22 1.66 -5.46 -5.77
C ILE A 22 1.12 -5.87 -7.14
N LYS A 23 1.20 -7.16 -7.42
CA LYS A 23 0.20 -7.87 -8.21
C LYS A 23 -0.66 -8.75 -7.30
N GLU A 24 -0.87 -8.35 -6.05
CA GLU A 24 -1.79 -9.06 -5.18
C GLU A 24 -3.20 -8.90 -5.75
N ILE A 25 -3.75 -10.03 -6.20
CA ILE A 25 -5.15 -10.15 -6.61
C ILE A 25 -5.99 -9.99 -5.35
N VAL A 26 -6.91 -9.04 -5.37
CA VAL A 26 -7.87 -8.81 -4.29
C VAL A 26 -9.28 -8.91 -4.85
N GLN A 27 -10.23 -9.24 -3.98
CA GLN A 27 -11.65 -9.11 -4.28
C GLN A 27 -12.17 -7.78 -3.73
N ILE A 28 -12.90 -7.04 -4.56
CA ILE A 28 -13.44 -5.71 -4.28
C ILE A 28 -14.97 -5.81 -4.30
N ASN A 29 -15.62 -5.38 -3.22
CA ASN A 29 -17.08 -5.33 -3.15
C ASN A 29 -17.61 -4.05 -3.80
N HIS A 30 -18.41 -4.23 -4.85
CA HIS A 30 -19.18 -3.18 -5.49
C HIS A 30 -20.63 -3.63 -5.63
N ASN A 31 -21.58 -2.86 -5.10
CA ASN A 31 -23.02 -3.17 -5.11
C ASN A 31 -23.34 -4.62 -4.68
N ALA A 32 -22.78 -5.04 -3.54
CA ALA A 32 -22.93 -6.37 -2.95
C ALA A 32 -22.35 -7.55 -3.78
N THR A 33 -21.62 -7.24 -4.85
CA THR A 33 -20.93 -8.24 -5.68
C THR A 33 -19.41 -8.09 -5.54
N TRP A 34 -18.71 -9.22 -5.47
CA TRP A 34 -17.24 -9.25 -5.34
C TRP A 34 -16.60 -9.42 -6.71
N TYR A 35 -15.69 -8.51 -7.07
CA TYR A 35 -14.97 -8.52 -8.34
C TYR A 35 -13.47 -8.60 -8.10
N GLU A 36 -12.76 -9.31 -8.98
CA GLU A 36 -11.30 -9.36 -8.91
C GLU A 36 -10.67 -8.06 -9.39
N GLY A 37 -9.62 -7.66 -8.68
CA GLY A 37 -8.84 -6.47 -9.00
C GLY A 37 -7.52 -6.43 -8.27
N LYS A 38 -6.95 -5.23 -8.21
CA LYS A 38 -5.68 -4.94 -7.55
C LYS A 38 -5.76 -3.63 -6.79
N ILE A 39 -4.95 -3.54 -5.73
CA ILE A 39 -4.73 -2.29 -5.01
C ILE A 39 -3.69 -1.47 -5.78
N LEU A 40 -4.02 -0.20 -6.04
CA LEU A 40 -3.14 0.76 -6.69
C LEU A 40 -2.43 1.68 -5.68
N LYS A 41 -3.13 2.08 -4.60
CA LYS A 41 -2.60 2.98 -3.57
C LYS A 41 -3.25 2.71 -2.22
N PHE A 42 -2.55 3.02 -1.14
CA PHE A 42 -3.10 3.17 0.21
C PHE A 42 -2.79 4.59 0.71
N GLU A 43 -3.80 5.29 1.20
CA GLU A 43 -3.67 6.64 1.72
C GLU A 43 -4.80 6.93 2.72
N ASN A 44 -4.45 7.50 3.88
CA ASN A 44 -5.40 7.93 4.90
C ASN A 44 -6.36 6.80 5.32
N GLY A 45 -5.84 5.58 5.46
CA GLY A 45 -6.66 4.41 5.82
C GLY A 45 -7.56 3.87 4.70
N SER A 46 -7.52 4.47 3.51
CA SER A 46 -8.32 4.09 2.34
C SER A 46 -7.45 3.46 1.25
N PHE A 47 -8.04 2.59 0.44
CA PHE A 47 -7.39 1.94 -0.68
C PHE A 47 -7.96 2.45 -2.00
N TYR A 48 -7.08 2.84 -2.92
CA TYR A 48 -7.43 3.08 -4.30
C TYR A 48 -7.28 1.78 -5.07
N VAL A 49 -8.33 1.32 -5.76
CA VAL A 49 -8.37 -0.01 -6.39
C VAL A 49 -8.72 0.07 -7.87
N SER A 50 -8.36 -0.99 -8.59
CA SER A 50 -8.68 -1.17 -10.01
C SER A 50 -9.18 -2.58 -10.26
N TYR A 51 -10.23 -2.71 -11.06
CA TYR A 51 -10.85 -3.98 -11.41
C TYR A 51 -10.20 -4.56 -12.69
N TYR A 52 -9.92 -5.86 -12.75
CA TYR A 52 -9.10 -6.41 -13.84
C TYR A 52 -9.69 -6.33 -15.24
N VAL A 53 -11.00 -6.48 -15.37
CA VAL A 53 -11.69 -6.53 -16.67
C VAL A 53 -12.42 -5.23 -17.02
N TRP A 54 -12.25 -4.20 -16.19
CA TRP A 54 -12.94 -2.93 -16.36
C TRP A 54 -11.96 -1.80 -16.64
N SER A 55 -12.45 -0.75 -17.32
CA SER A 55 -11.68 0.46 -17.58
C SER A 55 -11.23 1.13 -16.28
N HIS A 56 -10.11 1.85 -16.33
CA HIS A 56 -9.60 2.67 -15.22
C HIS A 56 -10.60 3.74 -14.75
N SER A 57 -11.63 4.06 -15.55
CA SER A 57 -12.73 4.94 -15.16
C SER A 57 -13.54 4.42 -13.96
N TRP A 58 -13.46 3.11 -13.69
CA TRP A 58 -14.10 2.45 -12.55
C TRP A 58 -13.22 2.39 -11.31
N ASN A 59 -11.97 2.87 -11.38
CA ASN A 59 -11.11 2.88 -10.22
C ASN A 59 -11.72 3.75 -9.13
N GLU A 60 -11.76 3.24 -7.91
CA GLU A 60 -12.42 3.92 -6.80
C GLU A 60 -11.61 3.82 -5.51
N TRP A 61 -11.95 4.69 -4.56
CA TRP A 61 -11.48 4.60 -3.19
C TRP A 61 -12.44 3.74 -2.36
N GLY A 62 -11.89 2.88 -1.52
CA GLY A 62 -12.66 2.02 -0.63
C GLY A 62 -11.95 1.73 0.68
N ASN A 63 -12.74 1.50 1.73
CA ASN A 63 -12.24 1.07 3.02
C ASN A 63 -11.90 -0.42 3.00
N LYS A 64 -11.14 -0.86 4.02
CA LYS A 64 -10.75 -2.26 4.22
C LYS A 64 -11.93 -3.24 4.11
N ASP A 65 -13.12 -2.86 4.58
CA ASP A 65 -14.31 -3.72 4.59
C ASP A 65 -14.83 -4.06 3.19
N LYS A 66 -14.45 -3.27 2.18
CA LYS A 66 -14.73 -3.56 0.76
C LYS A 66 -13.72 -4.52 0.14
N LEU A 67 -12.68 -4.96 0.85
CA LEU A 67 -11.61 -5.78 0.31
C LEU A 67 -11.52 -7.14 1.00
N LYS A 68 -11.26 -8.18 0.21
CA LYS A 68 -10.92 -9.53 0.70
C LYS A 68 -9.77 -10.12 -0.13
N GLY A 69 -9.08 -11.10 0.45
CA GLY A 69 -7.94 -11.76 -0.21
C GLY A 69 -6.65 -10.93 -0.26
N PHE A 70 -6.65 -9.70 0.25
CA PHE A 70 -5.43 -8.92 0.39
C PHE A 70 -4.55 -9.51 1.50
N ILE A 71 -3.24 -9.56 1.29
CA ILE A 71 -2.33 -10.11 2.29
C ILE A 71 -2.31 -9.15 3.48
N THR A 72 -2.59 -9.65 4.69
CA THR A 72 -2.62 -8.81 5.91
C THR A 72 -1.29 -8.05 6.11
N ASN A 73 -0.18 -8.62 5.65
CA ASN A 73 1.13 -7.99 5.66
C ASN A 73 1.18 -6.69 4.84
N PHE A 74 0.43 -6.60 3.73
CA PHE A 74 0.35 -5.39 2.92
C PHE A 74 -0.29 -4.24 3.72
N TYR A 75 -1.47 -4.47 4.30
CA TYR A 75 -2.18 -3.46 5.08
C TYR A 75 -1.36 -3.00 6.30
N LEU A 76 -0.81 -3.94 7.07
CA LEU A 76 -0.03 -3.62 8.26
C LEU A 76 1.28 -2.86 7.92
N GLN A 77 1.92 -3.17 6.79
CA GLN A 77 3.11 -2.42 6.35
C GLN A 77 2.74 -0.99 5.98
N ASN A 78 1.73 -0.79 5.13
CA ASN A 78 1.36 0.56 4.70
C ASN A 78 0.82 1.42 5.85
N LEU A 79 0.05 0.84 6.77
CA LEU A 79 -0.43 1.56 7.96
C LEU A 79 0.72 1.97 8.89
N LYS A 80 1.72 1.09 9.09
CA LYS A 80 2.92 1.42 9.87
C LYS A 80 3.71 2.56 9.25
N GLU A 81 3.87 2.57 7.93
CA GLU A 81 4.56 3.65 7.23
C GLU A 81 3.79 4.97 7.30
N GLU A 82 2.46 4.97 7.15
CA GLU A 82 1.66 6.19 7.36
C GLU A 82 1.82 6.76 8.77
N ILE A 83 1.79 5.90 9.79
CA ILE A 83 1.98 6.31 11.19
C ILE A 83 3.40 6.85 11.41
N ARG A 84 4.42 6.14 10.90
CA ARG A 84 5.83 6.57 10.99
C ARG A 84 6.03 7.94 10.36
N LEU A 85 5.48 8.15 9.16
CA LEU A 85 5.59 9.43 8.45
C LEU A 85 4.93 10.56 9.25
N LYS A 86 3.72 10.33 9.79
CA LYS A 86 3.03 11.32 10.63
C LYS A 86 3.83 11.69 11.88
N LEU A 87 4.40 10.70 12.58
CA LEU A 87 5.23 10.92 13.78
C LEU A 87 6.58 11.58 13.48
N SER A 88 7.10 11.48 12.26
CA SER A 88 8.37 12.12 11.87
C SER A 88 8.24 13.60 11.46
N MET A 89 7.00 14.08 11.35
CA MET A 89 6.68 15.46 11.02
C MET A 89 6.32 16.31 12.26
N GLU A 90 6.27 15.67 13.43
CA GLU A 90 6.14 16.29 14.76
C GLU A 90 7.52 16.44 15.42
#